data_AF-A0A238BPU2-F1
#
_entry.id   AF-A0A238BPU2-F1
#
_cell.length_a   1.000
_cell.length_b   1.000
_cell.length_c   1.000
_cell.angle_alpha   90.00
_cell.angle_beta   90.00
_cell.angle_gamma   90.00
#
_symmetry.space_group_name_H-M   'P 1'
#
loop_
_entity.id
_entity.type
_entity.pdbx_description
1 polymer ?
#
loop_
_entity_poly.entity_id
_entity_poly.type
_entity_poly.pdbx_seq_one_letter_code
_entity_poly.pdbx_strand_id
1 'polypeptide(L)'
;MFIRDKFGQSAMSKLVIAELAVPYPTVILVGCFLSTVGAGMQSLTGAPRLLQAIASDDVIPFLSRFQRMDSRGEPILAILLTLLICECGILIAVIENITALITQFFLMCYLGVNTACALQSILRAPGWRPLFRYFHWSLSLLGSILCIAYIEYAGAEKEWGDGLRGLKLSAARFALLNVENRPQHTKVINLYLNNFLLNYV
;
A
#
# COMPACT_ATOMS: atom_id res chain seq x y z
N MET A 1 28.29 7.25 9.33
CA MET A 1 27.41 7.85 10.36
C MET A 1 26.52 8.93 9.75
N PHE A 2 27.08 9.83 8.91
CA PHE A 2 26.38 10.93 8.24
C PHE A 2 25.03 10.59 7.56
N ILE A 3 24.93 9.51 6.77
CA ILE A 3 23.69 9.14 6.06
C ILE A 3 22.63 8.50 6.98
N ARG A 4 23.03 8.00 8.16
CA ARG A 4 22.11 7.35 9.11
C ARG A 4 21.35 8.36 9.97
N ASP A 5 21.74 9.62 9.94
CA ASP A 5 21.15 10.70 10.73
C ASP A 5 20.13 11.48 9.88
N LYS A 6 18.85 11.29 10.21
CA LYS A 6 17.73 11.90 9.49
C LYS A 6 17.68 13.42 9.64
N PHE A 7 18.11 13.95 10.78
CA PHE A 7 17.97 15.37 11.13
C PHE A 7 19.25 16.17 10.89
N GLY A 8 20.32 15.52 10.41
CA GLY A 8 21.58 16.18 10.11
C GLY A 8 22.28 16.76 11.33
N GLN A 9 22.05 16.20 12.52
CA GLN A 9 22.79 16.60 13.74
C GLN A 9 24.31 16.40 13.56
N SER A 10 24.69 15.37 12.82
CA SER A 10 26.05 15.07 12.38
C SER A 10 26.57 16.01 11.27
N ALA A 11 25.70 16.86 10.73
CA ALA A 11 25.91 17.78 9.62
C ALA A 11 25.65 19.25 10.02
N MET A 12 25.93 19.62 11.28
CA MET A 12 25.67 20.97 11.81
C MET A 12 24.20 21.41 11.69
N SER A 13 23.26 20.48 11.87
CA SER A 13 21.81 20.68 11.72
C SER A 13 21.37 21.13 10.32
N LYS A 14 22.18 20.84 9.30
CA LYS A 14 21.85 21.10 7.90
C LYS A 14 21.30 19.86 7.23
N LEU A 15 20.47 20.07 6.20
CA LEU A 15 19.94 18.98 5.39
C LEU A 15 21.09 18.32 4.60
N VAL A 16 21.35 17.04 4.88
CA VAL A 16 22.47 16.26 4.32
C VAL A 16 22.54 16.33 2.79
N ILE A 17 21.40 16.22 2.09
CA ILE A 17 21.34 16.28 0.62
C ILE A 17 21.58 17.69 0.07
N ALA A 18 21.33 18.73 0.87
CA ALA A 18 21.59 20.12 0.45
C ALA A 18 23.08 20.45 0.45
N GLU A 19 23.89 19.85 1.34
CA GLU A 19 25.34 20.06 1.35
C GLU A 19 26.05 19.48 0.11
N LEU A 20 25.42 18.51 -0.57
CA LEU A 20 25.91 17.96 -1.83
C LEU A 20 25.49 18.78 -3.06
N ALA A 21 24.63 19.79 -2.88
CA ALA A 21 24.05 20.52 -3.99
C ALA A 21 25.03 21.53 -4.59
N VAL A 22 25.08 21.56 -5.92
CA VAL A 22 25.79 22.57 -6.72
C VAL A 22 24.73 23.33 -7.51
N PRO A 23 24.71 24.68 -7.55
CA PRO A 23 25.72 25.63 -7.06
C PRO A 23 25.58 26.08 -5.60
N TYR A 24 24.37 26.02 -5.00
CA TYR A 24 24.15 26.45 -3.61
C TYR A 24 23.17 25.51 -2.88
N PRO A 25 23.39 25.18 -1.58
CA PRO A 25 22.49 24.33 -0.78
C PRO A 25 21.03 24.83 -0.70
N THR A 26 20.83 26.15 -0.71
CA THR A 26 19.51 26.79 -0.62
C THR A 26 18.57 26.40 -1.77
N VAL A 27 19.11 26.03 -2.93
CA VAL A 27 18.32 25.60 -4.09
C VAL A 27 17.50 24.35 -3.76
N ILE A 28 18.10 23.39 -3.05
CA ILE A 28 17.39 22.16 -2.63
C ILE A 28 16.32 22.49 -1.59
N LEU A 29 16.61 23.34 -0.61
CA LEU A 29 15.65 23.73 0.43
C LEU A 29 14.40 24.39 -0.18
N VAL A 30 14.60 25.40 -1.04
CA VAL A 30 13.50 26.12 -1.71
C VAL A 30 12.76 25.19 -2.67
N GLY A 31 13.50 24.40 -3.46
CA GLY A 31 12.93 23.44 -4.41
C GLY A 31 12.08 22.37 -3.73
N CYS A 32 12.55 21.78 -2.64
CA CYS A 32 11.80 20.82 -1.84
C CYS A 32 10.54 21.46 -1.25
N PHE A 33 10.64 22.64 -0.65
CA PHE A 33 9.48 23.34 -0.09
C PHE A 33 8.39 23.59 -1.14
N LEU A 34 8.76 24.18 -2.28
CA LEU A 34 7.82 24.45 -3.37
C LEU A 34 7.23 23.16 -3.96
N SER A 35 8.06 22.10 -4.09
CA SER A 35 7.60 20.80 -4.58
C SER A 35 6.60 20.14 -3.64
N THR A 36 6.82 20.19 -2.33
CA THR A 36 5.90 19.64 -1.32
C THR A 36 4.58 20.41 -1.31
N VAL A 37 4.61 21.75 -1.36
CA VAL A 37 3.39 22.56 -1.45
C VAL A 37 2.61 22.25 -2.72
N GLY A 38 3.28 22.19 -3.87
CA GLY A 38 2.66 21.87 -5.16
C GLY A 38 2.02 20.48 -5.18
N ALA A 39 2.73 19.46 -4.68
CA ALA A 39 2.20 18.10 -4.57
C ALA A 39 1.00 18.01 -3.60
N GLY A 40 1.04 18.77 -2.50
CA GLY A 40 -0.07 18.90 -1.57
C GLY A 40 -1.31 19.52 -2.22
N MET A 41 -1.15 20.61 -2.96
CA MET A 41 -2.25 21.27 -3.69
C MET A 41 -2.85 20.37 -4.78
N GLN A 42 -2.02 19.64 -5.54
CA GLN A 42 -2.49 18.68 -6.52
C GLN A 42 -3.33 17.58 -5.87
N SER A 43 -2.87 17.05 -4.74
CA SER A 43 -3.59 15.99 -4.03
C SER A 43 -4.90 16.50 -3.42
N LEU A 44 -4.90 17.72 -2.87
CA LEU A 44 -6.08 18.34 -2.27
C LEU A 44 -7.18 18.65 -3.29
N THR A 45 -6.80 18.94 -4.54
CA THR A 45 -7.76 19.19 -5.63
C THR A 45 -8.17 17.91 -6.36
N GLY A 46 -7.27 16.94 -6.48
CA GLY A 46 -7.51 15.66 -7.16
C GLY A 46 -8.42 14.72 -6.37
N ALA A 47 -8.15 14.50 -5.09
CA ALA A 47 -8.90 13.57 -4.25
C ALA A 47 -10.43 13.82 -4.20
N PRO A 48 -10.93 15.05 -3.95
CA PRO A 48 -12.37 15.29 -3.89
C PRO A 48 -13.05 15.15 -5.26
N ARG A 49 -12.34 15.45 -6.37
CA ARG A 49 -12.86 15.24 -7.73
C ARG A 49 -12.96 13.76 -8.07
N LEU A 50 -11.98 12.94 -7.65
CA LEU A 50 -12.06 11.49 -7.80
C LEU A 50 -13.24 10.92 -7.00
N LEU A 51 -13.43 11.36 -5.76
CA LEU A 51 -14.57 10.92 -4.94
C LEU A 51 -15.91 11.34 -5.57
N GLN A 52 -15.99 12.56 -6.10
CA GLN A 52 -17.20 13.03 -6.78
C GLN A 52 -17.48 12.24 -8.07
N ALA A 53 -16.45 11.89 -8.84
CA ALA A 53 -16.62 11.07 -10.03
C ALA A 53 -17.18 9.68 -9.67
N ILE A 54 -16.61 9.02 -8.65
CA ILE A 54 -17.10 7.73 -8.15
C ILE A 54 -18.56 7.85 -7.63
N ALA A 55 -18.89 8.94 -6.95
CA ALA A 55 -20.25 9.19 -6.47
C ALA A 55 -21.25 9.46 -7.61
N SER A 56 -20.77 9.95 -8.75
CA SER A 56 -21.59 10.24 -9.94
C SER A 56 -21.83 9.00 -10.79
N ASP A 57 -20.99 7.97 -10.64
CA ASP A 57 -21.19 6.68 -11.31
C ASP A 57 -22.33 5.84 -10.68
N ASP A 58 -22.94 6.30 -9.58
CA ASP A 58 -24.05 5.66 -8.84
C ASP A 58 -23.82 4.17 -8.47
N VAL A 59 -22.57 3.71 -8.47
CA VAL A 59 -22.19 2.32 -8.12
C VAL A 59 -22.41 2.04 -6.64
N ILE A 60 -22.21 3.05 -5.79
CA ILE A 60 -22.24 2.91 -4.33
C ILE A 60 -23.30 3.87 -3.75
N PRO A 61 -24.48 3.38 -3.33
CA PRO A 61 -25.64 4.23 -3.03
C PRO A 61 -25.41 5.19 -1.85
N PHE A 62 -24.57 4.84 -0.89
CA PHE A 62 -24.26 5.71 0.24
C PHE A 62 -23.34 6.88 -0.11
N LEU A 63 -22.57 6.80 -1.21
CA LEU A 63 -21.69 7.88 -1.68
C LEU A 63 -22.43 8.94 -2.50
N SER A 64 -23.69 8.70 -2.86
CA SER A 64 -24.54 9.61 -3.64
C SER A 64 -24.60 11.04 -3.08
N ARG A 65 -24.40 11.26 -1.78
CA ARG A 65 -24.35 12.61 -1.20
C ARG A 65 -23.18 13.47 -1.74
N PHE A 66 -22.07 12.85 -2.12
CA PHE A 66 -20.86 13.53 -2.59
C PHE A 66 -20.91 13.90 -4.08
N GLN A 67 -21.96 13.52 -4.81
CA GLN A 67 -22.14 13.87 -6.23
C GLN A 67 -22.46 15.35 -6.45
N ARG A 68 -22.95 16.05 -5.41
CA ARG A 68 -23.42 17.44 -5.50
C ARG A 68 -22.26 18.40 -5.77
N MET A 69 -22.41 19.21 -6.81
CA MET A 69 -21.48 20.28 -7.18
C MET A 69 -22.12 21.66 -6.95
N ASP A 70 -21.29 22.64 -6.60
CA ASP A 70 -21.68 24.07 -6.54
C ASP A 70 -21.87 24.66 -7.96
N SER A 71 -22.38 25.89 -8.06
CA SER A 71 -22.56 26.60 -9.34
C SER A 71 -21.26 26.78 -10.14
N ARG A 72 -20.10 26.65 -9.50
CA ARG A 72 -18.78 26.69 -10.13
C ARG A 72 -18.23 25.30 -10.52
N GLY A 73 -18.99 24.23 -10.30
CA GLY A 73 -18.55 22.85 -10.56
C GLY A 73 -17.65 22.26 -9.47
N GLU A 74 -17.56 22.89 -8.30
CA GLU A 74 -16.71 22.40 -7.21
C GLU A 74 -17.49 21.46 -6.26
N PRO A 75 -16.95 20.28 -5.95
CA PRO A 75 -17.61 19.30 -5.08
C PRO A 75 -17.36 19.61 -3.59
N ILE A 76 -18.04 20.62 -3.04
CA ILE A 76 -17.80 21.15 -1.68
C ILE A 76 -17.84 20.06 -0.60
N LEU A 77 -18.81 19.15 -0.65
CA LEU A 77 -18.93 18.08 0.35
C LEU A 77 -17.76 17.08 0.28
N ALA A 78 -17.28 16.77 -0.92
CA ALA A 78 -16.11 15.92 -1.10
C ALA A 78 -14.84 16.63 -0.61
N ILE A 79 -14.71 17.94 -0.90
CA ILE A 79 -13.59 18.77 -0.42
C ILE A 79 -13.55 18.79 1.11
N LEU A 80 -14.69 19.02 1.77
CA LEU A 80 -14.77 19.02 3.24
C LEU A 80 -14.38 17.66 3.83
N LEU A 81 -14.79 16.55 3.21
CA LEU A 81 -14.37 15.22 3.64
C LEU A 81 -12.86 15.02 3.46
N THR A 82 -12.30 15.41 2.31
CA THR A 82 -10.86 15.33 2.07
C THR A 82 -10.08 16.15 3.10
N LEU A 83 -10.51 17.39 3.39
CA LEU A 83 -9.91 18.24 4.40
C LEU A 83 -9.96 17.60 5.80
N LEU A 84 -11.10 17.01 6.18
CA LEU A 84 -11.23 16.32 7.45
C LEU A 84 -10.26 15.13 7.57
N ILE A 85 -10.13 14.33 6.52
CA ILE A 85 -9.19 13.18 6.50
C ILE A 85 -7.74 13.68 6.57
N CYS A 86 -7.41 14.74 5.82
CA CYS A 86 -6.08 15.37 5.88
C CYS A 86 -5.75 15.90 7.28
N GLU A 87 -6.70 16.58 7.92
CA GLU A 87 -6.54 17.12 9.28
C GLU A 87 -6.26 16.00 10.29
N CYS A 88 -7.02 14.90 10.23
CA CYS A 88 -6.75 13.71 11.04
C CYS A 88 -5.34 13.16 10.82
N GLY A 89 -4.85 13.18 9.58
CA GLY A 89 -3.47 12.78 9.25
C GLY A 89 -2.42 13.69 9.88
N ILE A 90 -2.63 15.02 9.85
CA ILE A 90 -1.71 16.00 10.44
C ILE A 90 -1.62 15.83 11.96
N LEU A 91 -2.74 15.55 12.64
CA LEU A 91 -2.78 15.35 14.09
C LEU A 91 -1.96 14.16 14.60
N ILE A 92 -1.68 13.16 13.75
CA ILE A 92 -0.83 12.02 14.11
C ILE A 92 0.63 12.46 14.34
N ALA A 93 1.07 13.58 13.75
CA ALA A 93 2.36 14.23 13.94
C ALA A 93 3.62 13.35 13.78
N VAL A 94 3.50 12.16 13.17
CA VAL A 94 4.60 11.21 12.90
C VAL A 94 4.56 10.81 11.42
N ILE A 95 5.47 11.40 10.63
CA ILE A 95 5.52 11.26 9.16
C ILE A 95 5.78 9.82 8.72
N GLU A 96 6.56 9.06 9.49
CA GLU A 96 6.90 7.66 9.24
C GLU A 96 5.65 6.77 9.25
N ASN A 97 4.77 6.98 10.21
CA ASN A 97 3.52 6.23 10.33
C ASN A 97 2.57 6.56 9.17
N ILE A 98 2.47 7.85 8.83
CA ILE A 98 1.61 8.32 7.73
C ILE A 98 2.12 7.79 6.40
N THR A 99 3.43 7.85 6.16
CA THR A 99 4.05 7.36 4.93
C THR A 99 3.83 5.86 4.79
N ALA A 100 4.04 5.09 5.86
CA ALA A 100 3.78 3.66 5.86
C ALA A 100 2.30 3.35 5.55
N LEU A 101 1.36 4.13 6.10
CA LEU A 101 -0.07 3.97 5.83
C LEU A 101 -0.41 4.27 4.35
N ILE A 102 0.07 5.39 3.83
CA ILE A 102 -0.16 5.82 2.44
C ILE A 102 0.40 4.79 1.45
N THR A 103 1.61 4.27 1.69
CA THR A 103 2.21 3.23 0.86
C THR A 103 1.33 1.98 0.76
N GLN A 104 0.69 1.55 1.86
CA GLN A 104 -0.22 0.40 1.82
C GLN A 104 -1.45 0.68 0.94
N PHE A 105 -2.04 1.88 1.05
CA PHE A 105 -3.17 2.26 0.18
C PHE A 105 -2.79 2.30 -1.30
N PHE A 106 -1.64 2.88 -1.66
CA PHE A 106 -1.18 2.89 -3.05
C PHE A 106 -0.91 1.49 -3.59
N LEU A 107 -0.28 0.62 -2.79
CA LEU A 107 -0.02 -0.77 -3.19
C LEU A 107 -1.30 -1.58 -3.38
N MET A 108 -2.34 -1.34 -2.56
CA MET A 108 -3.64 -1.95 -2.77
C MET A 108 -4.30 -1.48 -4.07
N CYS A 109 -4.20 -0.20 -4.42
CA CYS A 109 -4.67 0.31 -5.70
C CYS A 109 -3.92 -0.31 -6.89
N TYR A 110 -2.58 -0.37 -6.82
CA TYR A 110 -1.77 -0.99 -7.86
C TYR A 110 -2.04 -2.49 -7.99
N LEU A 111 -2.24 -3.19 -6.88
CA LEU A 111 -2.68 -4.58 -6.86
C LEU A 111 -4.03 -4.74 -7.57
N GLY A 112 -5.01 -3.91 -7.24
CA GLY A 112 -6.34 -3.94 -7.85
C GLY A 112 -6.29 -3.75 -9.37
N VAL A 113 -5.60 -2.71 -9.84
CA VAL A 113 -5.45 -2.42 -11.28
C VAL A 113 -4.71 -3.54 -12.01
N ASN A 114 -3.57 -3.98 -11.48
CA ASN A 114 -2.78 -5.05 -12.10
C ASN A 114 -3.54 -6.39 -12.13
N THR A 115 -4.33 -6.68 -11.10
CA THR A 115 -5.13 -7.90 -11.04
C THR A 115 -6.31 -7.83 -11.99
N ALA A 116 -7.00 -6.69 -12.06
CA ALA A 116 -8.10 -6.48 -13.00
C ALA A 116 -7.64 -6.62 -14.45
N CYS A 117 -6.52 -6.01 -14.82
CA CYS A 117 -5.92 -6.12 -16.16
C CYS A 117 -5.51 -7.56 -16.50
N ALA A 118 -4.88 -8.28 -15.56
CA ALA A 118 -4.50 -9.68 -15.75
C ALA A 118 -5.76 -10.57 -15.91
N LEU A 119 -6.75 -10.39 -15.04
CA LEU A 119 -7.99 -11.16 -15.04
C LEU A 119 -8.79 -10.97 -16.32
N GLN A 120 -8.98 -9.71 -16.75
CA GLN A 120 -9.70 -9.41 -17.99
C GLN A 120 -9.00 -9.97 -19.23
N SER A 121 -7.66 -10.01 -19.22
CA SER A 121 -6.86 -10.62 -20.28
C SER A 121 -6.97 -12.15 -20.31
N ILE A 122 -6.92 -12.79 -19.14
CA ILE A 122 -7.00 -14.26 -19.01
C ILE A 122 -8.42 -14.76 -19.34
N LEU A 123 -9.44 -14.09 -18.81
CA LEU A 123 -10.84 -14.44 -19.02
C LEU A 123 -11.38 -14.03 -20.39
N ARG A 124 -10.57 -13.30 -21.20
CA ARG A 124 -10.97 -12.79 -22.52
C ARG A 124 -12.29 -12.01 -22.47
N ALA A 125 -12.37 -11.04 -21.56
CA ALA A 125 -13.56 -10.23 -21.39
C ALA A 125 -13.97 -9.55 -22.71
N PRO A 126 -15.27 -9.49 -23.07
CA PRO A 126 -15.72 -9.11 -24.42
C PRO A 126 -15.32 -7.68 -24.84
N GLY A 127 -15.19 -6.76 -23.89
CA GLY A 127 -14.75 -5.38 -24.12
C GLY A 127 -13.24 -5.16 -24.03
N TRP A 128 -12.44 -6.17 -23.66
CA TRP A 128 -11.03 -6.00 -23.37
C TRP A 128 -10.16 -6.15 -24.63
N ARG A 129 -9.61 -5.03 -25.12
CA ARG A 129 -8.72 -4.97 -26.30
C ARG A 129 -7.59 -3.96 -26.06
N PRO A 130 -6.53 -4.33 -25.33
CA PRO A 130 -5.41 -3.42 -25.08
C PRO A 130 -4.67 -3.12 -26.40
N LEU A 131 -4.64 -1.84 -26.81
CA LEU A 131 -3.94 -1.41 -28.04
C LEU A 131 -2.42 -1.25 -27.83
N PHE A 132 -1.94 -1.23 -26.60
CA PHE A 132 -0.54 -0.95 -26.30
C PHE A 132 0.36 -2.15 -26.62
N ARG A 133 1.39 -1.92 -27.45
CA ARG A 133 2.26 -2.96 -28.02
C ARG A 133 2.99 -3.83 -26.98
N TYR A 134 3.42 -3.26 -25.87
CA TYR A 134 4.20 -3.97 -24.84
C TYR A 134 3.34 -4.49 -23.68
N PHE A 135 2.01 -4.42 -23.81
CA PHE A 135 1.12 -4.99 -22.80
C PHE A 135 1.12 -6.51 -22.90
N HIS A 136 1.40 -7.19 -21.79
CA HIS A 136 1.22 -8.62 -21.64
C HIS A 136 0.64 -8.95 -20.26
N TRP A 137 -0.31 -9.90 -20.21
CA TRP A 137 -1.02 -10.27 -18.98
C TRP A 137 -0.07 -10.75 -17.87
N SER A 138 1.04 -11.41 -18.23
CA SER A 138 2.03 -11.89 -17.26
C SER A 138 2.77 -10.75 -16.56
N LEU A 139 2.99 -9.61 -17.23
CA LEU A 139 3.62 -8.43 -16.61
C LEU A 139 2.69 -7.83 -15.57
N SER A 140 1.39 -7.78 -15.88
CA SER A 140 0.35 -7.36 -14.95
C SER A 140 0.29 -8.30 -13.74
N LEU A 141 0.32 -9.62 -13.97
CA LEU A 141 0.34 -10.61 -12.89
C LEU A 141 1.59 -10.51 -12.01
N LEU A 142 2.77 -10.29 -12.61
CA LEU A 142 4.01 -10.05 -11.89
C LEU A 142 3.88 -8.80 -10.99
N GLY A 143 3.32 -7.71 -11.52
CA GLY A 143 3.05 -6.50 -10.74
C GLY A 143 2.15 -6.75 -9.54
N SER A 144 1.08 -7.54 -9.70
CA SER A 144 0.21 -7.96 -8.60
C SER A 144 0.96 -8.78 -7.54
N ILE A 145 1.77 -9.76 -7.96
CA ILE A 145 2.56 -10.59 -7.04
C ILE A 145 3.55 -9.74 -6.24
N LEU A 146 4.23 -8.79 -6.89
CA LEU A 146 5.15 -7.87 -6.21
C LEU A 146 4.45 -6.99 -5.18
N CYS A 147 3.23 -6.51 -5.47
CA CYS A 147 2.44 -5.74 -4.50
C CYS A 147 2.06 -6.59 -3.29
N ILE A 148 1.55 -7.82 -3.50
CA ILE A 148 1.20 -8.74 -2.41
C ILE A 148 2.43 -9.07 -1.57
N ALA A 149 3.55 -9.45 -2.21
CA ALA A 149 4.77 -9.81 -1.51
C ALA A 149 5.28 -8.68 -0.60
N TYR A 150 5.21 -7.43 -1.06
CA TYR A 150 5.62 -6.29 -0.23
C TYR A 150 4.63 -6.01 0.91
N ILE A 151 3.31 -6.07 0.65
CA ILE A 151 2.29 -5.87 1.69
C ILE A 151 2.46 -6.91 2.81
N GLU A 152 2.65 -8.18 2.44
CA GLU A 152 2.90 -9.27 3.39
C GLU A 152 4.22 -9.10 4.14
N TYR A 153 5.29 -8.73 3.44
CA TYR A 153 6.59 -8.46 4.07
C TYR A 153 6.51 -7.33 5.09
N ALA A 154 5.89 -6.21 4.73
CA ALA A 154 5.71 -5.06 5.61
C ALA A 154 4.77 -5.38 6.79
N GLY A 155 3.75 -6.20 6.58
CA GLY A 155 2.88 -6.71 7.65
C GLY A 155 3.64 -7.62 8.62
N ALA A 156 4.43 -8.55 8.08
CA ALA A 156 5.26 -9.47 8.86
C ALA A 156 6.33 -8.74 9.69
N GLU A 157 6.95 -7.69 9.15
CA GLU A 157 7.90 -6.85 9.88
C GLU A 157 7.24 -6.14 11.06
N LYS A 158 6.01 -5.63 10.88
CA LYS A 158 5.25 -4.99 11.95
C LYS A 158 4.80 -5.97 13.04
N GLU A 159 4.41 -7.19 12.67
CA GLU A 159 3.93 -8.19 13.62
C GLU A 159 5.06 -8.89 14.39
N TRP A 160 6.14 -9.24 13.70
CA TRP A 160 7.20 -10.13 14.24
C TRP A 160 8.56 -9.45 14.42
N GLY A 161 8.69 -8.18 14.02
CA GLY A 161 9.93 -7.39 14.10
C GLY A 161 10.98 -7.69 13.03
N ASP A 162 10.81 -8.73 12.21
CA ASP A 162 11.66 -9.09 11.07
C ASP A 162 10.76 -9.58 9.94
N GLY A 163 10.80 -8.93 8.77
CA GLY A 163 9.90 -9.26 7.66
C GLY A 163 10.11 -10.67 7.08
N LEU A 164 11.35 -11.14 6.97
CA LEU A 164 11.64 -12.42 6.31
C LEU A 164 11.37 -13.60 7.25
N ARG A 165 11.74 -13.45 8.52
CA ARG A 165 11.39 -14.45 9.56
C ARG A 165 9.90 -14.41 9.87
N GLY A 166 9.31 -13.22 9.92
CA GLY A 166 7.89 -13.00 10.14
C GLY A 166 7.04 -13.69 9.09
N LEU A 167 7.43 -13.67 7.81
CA LEU A 167 6.68 -14.37 6.76
C LEU A 167 6.61 -15.89 7.01
N LYS A 168 7.72 -16.50 7.43
CA LYS A 168 7.76 -17.93 7.80
C LYS A 168 6.91 -18.22 9.04
N LEU A 169 6.95 -17.34 10.03
CA LEU A 169 6.18 -17.47 11.26
C LEU A 169 4.67 -17.31 11.01
N SER A 170 4.27 -16.35 10.17
CA SER A 170 2.87 -16.18 9.74
C SER A 170 2.36 -17.38 8.96
N ALA A 171 3.16 -17.95 8.05
CA ALA A 171 2.80 -19.18 7.34
C ALA A 171 2.65 -20.38 8.29
N ALA A 172 3.58 -20.54 9.24
CA ALA A 172 3.50 -21.60 10.25
C ALA A 172 2.27 -21.44 11.15
N ARG A 173 1.98 -20.21 11.60
CA ARG A 173 0.78 -19.87 12.38
C ARG A 173 -0.50 -20.20 11.61
N PHE A 174 -0.60 -19.82 10.34
CA PHE A 174 -1.76 -20.13 9.49
C PHE A 174 -1.95 -21.65 9.33
N ALA A 175 -0.87 -22.40 9.11
CA ALA A 175 -0.92 -23.86 9.00
C ALA A 175 -1.40 -24.51 10.32
N LEU A 176 -0.89 -24.06 11.47
CA LEU A 176 -1.29 -24.59 12.78
C LEU A 176 -2.77 -24.30 13.09
N LEU A 177 -3.25 -23.08 12.84
CA LEU A 177 -4.65 -22.71 13.05
C LEU A 177 -5.62 -23.49 12.15
N ASN A 178 -5.18 -23.83 10.92
CA ASN A 178 -5.97 -24.67 10.02
C ASN A 178 -6.05 -26.13 10.48
N VAL A 179 -5.03 -26.63 11.21
CA VAL A 179 -5.03 -27.97 11.79
C VAL A 179 -5.95 -28.04 13.01
N GLU A 180 -5.98 -27.01 13.85
CA GLU A 180 -6.81 -26.96 15.07
C GLU A 180 -8.33 -26.97 14.76
N ASN A 181 -8.74 -26.38 13.64
CA ASN A 181 -10.14 -26.37 13.22
C ASN A 181 -10.61 -27.67 12.54
N ARG A 182 -9.72 -28.64 12.29
CA ARG A 182 -10.12 -29.93 11.71
C ARG A 182 -10.60 -30.88 12.82
N PRO A 183 -11.73 -31.59 12.65
CA PRO A 183 -12.15 -32.58 13.65
C PRO A 183 -11.04 -33.61 13.84
N GLN A 184 -10.59 -33.80 15.09
CA GLN A 184 -9.55 -34.77 15.48
C GLN A 184 -10.09 -36.20 15.40
N HIS A 185 -10.47 -36.65 14.21
CA HIS A 185 -10.81 -38.05 13.94
C HIS A 185 -9.91 -38.56 12.84
N THR A 186 -8.66 -38.86 13.17
CA THR A 186 -7.88 -39.75 12.30
C THR A 186 -6.87 -40.56 13.10
N LYS A 187 -6.98 -41.89 12.99
CA LYS A 187 -6.14 -42.94 13.57
C LYS A 187 -4.65 -42.90 13.13
N VAL A 188 -4.19 -41.78 12.58
CA VAL A 188 -2.89 -41.60 11.90
C VAL A 188 -1.78 -41.16 12.87
N ILE A 189 -2.13 -40.53 14.01
CA ILE A 189 -1.14 -40.14 15.04
C ILE A 189 -0.41 -41.38 15.61
N ASN A 190 -1.12 -42.51 15.75
CA ASN A 190 -0.51 -43.78 16.20
C ASN A 190 0.45 -44.41 15.18
N LEU A 191 0.41 -44.03 13.90
CA LEU A 191 1.29 -44.59 12.86
C LEU A 191 2.66 -43.90 12.81
N TYR A 192 2.73 -42.59 13.13
CA TYR A 192 4.01 -41.87 13.21
C TYR A 192 4.77 -42.21 14.49
N LEU A 193 4.08 -42.34 15.63
CA LEU A 193 4.70 -42.80 16.88
C LEU A 193 5.16 -44.27 16.81
N ASN A 194 4.37 -45.17 16.20
CA ASN A 194 4.80 -46.57 16.05
C ASN A 194 5.96 -46.74 15.06
N ASN A 195 6.00 -46.01 13.94
CA ASN A 195 7.15 -46.11 13.02
C ASN A 195 8.42 -45.48 13.58
N PHE A 196 8.33 -44.50 14.47
CA PHE A 196 9.50 -43.93 15.13
C PHE A 196 10.02 -44.87 16.23
N LEU A 197 9.15 -45.51 17.01
CA LEU A 197 9.54 -46.49 18.02
C LEU A 197 10.06 -47.81 17.41
N LEU A 198 9.53 -48.26 16.28
CA LEU A 198 9.98 -49.48 15.58
C LEU A 198 11.32 -49.33 14.82
N ASN A 199 11.83 -48.11 14.63
CA ASN A 199 13.17 -47.88 14.07
C ASN A 199 14.25 -47.69 15.15
N TYR A 200 13.87 -47.69 16.44
CA TYR A 200 14.76 -47.50 17.59
C TYR A 200 14.74 -48.68 18.59
N VAL A 201 14.13 -49.81 18.22
CA VAL A 201 14.23 -51.13 18.87
C VAL A 201 14.67 -52.14 17.82
#